data_AF-A0A848ZV53-F1
#
_entry.id   AF-A0A848ZV53-F1
#
_cell.length_a   1.000
_cell.length_b   1.000
_cell.length_c   1.000
_cell.angle_alpha   90.00
_cell.angle_beta   90.00
_cell.angle_gamma   90.00
#
_symmetry.space_group_name_H-M   'P 1'
#
loop_
_entity.id
_entity.type
_entity.pdbx_description
1 polymer ?
#
loop_
_entity_poly.entity_id
_entity_poly.type
_entity_poly.pdbx_seq_one_letter_code
_entity_poly.pdbx_strand_id
1 'polypeptide(L)'
;MCGIVCAFEVKESTEVLRPQLLEMSKKIRHRGPDWSGIYANDKAILAHERLAIVDPASGKQPLFSEDGKLVLAANGEIYNHRELRKQFEGKYNFQTESDCEVILALYKEKGTDFLDEMNGIFGFAIYDSEKDEYFIARDHMGIIPLYVGWDINGTFYVASELKALEGTCSKIQLFPPGHYMHSKDGEFKRWYSRDWMEYEAVKENETSIQEVKEALEAAVHRQLMSDVPYGVLLSGGLDSSVTSAVAKKYAQKRVESDDTTDAWWPQLHSFSVGLEGSPDLAAAQKVADHIGTVHHEIKFTIQEGLDAIKDVVYNLETYDITTIRASTPMYLMARVIKSMGIKMVLS
;
A
#
# COMPACT_ATOMS: atom_id res chain seq x y z
N MET A 1 4.34 -3.19 -2.94
CA MET A 1 4.05 -2.42 -1.71
C MET A 1 4.90 -2.94 -0.57
N CYS A 2 5.31 -2.10 0.38
CA CYS A 2 6.15 -2.46 1.53
C CYS A 2 5.50 -3.50 2.49
N GLY A 3 6.27 -3.95 3.48
CA GLY A 3 5.78 -4.77 4.59
C GLY A 3 6.24 -4.21 5.93
N ILE A 4 5.36 -4.19 6.92
CA ILE A 4 5.68 -3.79 8.29
C ILE A 4 5.44 -4.94 9.26
N VAL A 5 6.30 -5.06 10.28
CA VAL A 5 6.11 -5.90 11.46
C VAL A 5 6.57 -5.12 12.69
N CYS A 6 5.64 -4.83 13.59
CA CYS A 6 5.91 -4.04 14.78
C CYS A 6 5.50 -4.81 16.03
N ALA A 7 6.19 -4.56 17.13
CA ALA A 7 5.85 -5.04 18.47
C ALA A 7 5.81 -3.86 19.44
N PHE A 8 4.80 -3.88 20.31
CA PHE A 8 4.50 -2.91 21.34
C PHE A 8 4.12 -3.65 22.63
N GLU A 9 4.03 -2.91 23.74
CA GLU A 9 3.71 -3.49 25.06
C GLU A 9 4.61 -4.68 25.42
N VAL A 10 5.85 -4.59 24.98
CA VAL A 10 6.88 -5.63 25.04
C VAL A 10 7.00 -6.23 26.45
N LYS A 11 6.93 -7.56 26.53
CA LYS A 11 6.96 -8.33 27.79
C LYS A 11 8.27 -9.08 28.03
N GLU A 12 9.15 -9.08 27.04
CA GLU A 12 10.45 -9.74 27.06
C GLU A 12 11.55 -8.75 26.67
N SER A 13 12.81 -9.07 26.93
CA SER A 13 13.90 -8.16 26.58
C SER A 13 14.03 -7.98 25.07
N THR A 14 14.52 -6.82 24.66
CA THR A 14 14.80 -6.51 23.25
C THR A 14 15.84 -7.47 22.64
N GLU A 15 16.72 -8.04 23.45
CA GLU A 15 17.67 -9.08 23.02
C GLU A 15 16.97 -10.35 22.51
N VAL A 16 15.80 -10.68 23.07
CA VAL A 16 14.97 -11.83 22.65
C VAL A 16 14.05 -11.44 21.50
N LEU A 17 13.34 -10.32 21.63
CA LEU A 17 12.29 -9.96 20.67
C LEU A 17 12.84 -9.41 19.35
N ARG A 18 13.98 -8.70 19.36
CA ARG A 18 14.52 -8.12 18.12
C ARG A 18 14.90 -9.20 17.09
N PRO A 19 15.63 -10.27 17.43
CA PRO A 19 15.84 -11.39 16.51
C PRO A 19 14.54 -12.06 16.04
N GLN A 20 13.56 -12.22 16.93
CA GLN A 20 12.26 -12.78 16.59
C GLN A 20 11.53 -11.93 15.53
N LEU A 21 11.47 -10.61 15.72
CA LEU A 21 10.83 -9.71 14.76
C LEU A 21 11.55 -9.68 13.41
N LEU A 22 12.87 -9.85 13.38
CA LEU A 22 13.60 -9.96 12.11
C LEU A 22 13.19 -11.22 11.32
N GLU A 23 12.98 -12.36 11.99
CA GLU A 23 12.47 -13.57 11.33
C GLU A 23 11.00 -13.43 10.92
N MET A 24 10.16 -12.78 11.74
CA MET A 24 8.78 -12.45 11.36
C MET A 24 8.72 -11.53 10.13
N SER A 25 9.55 -10.48 10.10
CA SER A 25 9.66 -9.51 9.01
C SER A 25 10.15 -10.16 7.72
N LYS A 26 11.11 -11.10 7.82
CA LYS A 26 11.61 -11.86 6.67
C LYS A 26 10.53 -12.70 5.97
N LYS A 27 9.51 -13.18 6.68
CA LYS A 27 8.36 -13.91 6.09
C LYS A 27 7.56 -13.05 5.11
N ILE A 28 7.66 -11.73 5.20
CA ILE A 28 6.94 -10.77 4.36
C ILE A 28 7.86 -9.95 3.45
N ARG A 29 9.12 -10.37 3.28
CA ARG A 29 10.12 -9.65 2.47
C ARG A 29 9.77 -9.59 0.98
N HIS A 30 8.93 -10.50 0.47
CA HIS A 30 8.44 -10.43 -0.93
C HIS A 30 7.72 -9.13 -1.23
N ARG A 31 7.13 -8.48 -0.21
CA ARG A 31 6.52 -7.16 -0.31
C ARG A 31 7.56 -6.07 -0.58
N GLY A 32 8.63 -6.06 0.20
CA GLY A 32 9.68 -5.05 0.17
C GLY A 32 11.08 -5.60 -0.05
N PRO A 33 11.44 -5.97 -1.29
CA PRO A 33 12.70 -6.63 -1.60
C PRO A 33 13.91 -5.69 -1.69
N ASP A 34 13.72 -4.37 -1.69
CA ASP A 34 14.79 -3.41 -2.00
C ASP A 34 15.67 -3.10 -0.78
N TRP A 35 15.10 -3.08 0.43
CA TRP A 35 15.84 -2.80 1.65
C TRP A 35 15.07 -3.23 2.91
N SER A 36 15.78 -3.49 4.00
CA SER A 36 15.20 -3.77 5.32
C SER A 36 15.68 -2.75 6.36
N GLY A 37 14.80 -2.33 7.26
CA GLY A 37 15.14 -1.48 8.39
C GLY A 37 14.45 -1.92 9.67
N ILE A 38 15.05 -1.60 10.80
CA ILE A 38 14.50 -1.93 12.12
C ILE A 38 14.87 -0.87 13.15
N TYR A 39 13.86 -0.39 13.88
CA TYR A 39 14.01 0.34 15.13
C TYR A 39 13.74 -0.63 16.29
N ALA A 40 14.48 -0.50 17.38
CA ALA A 40 14.25 -1.29 18.58
C ALA A 40 14.71 -0.51 19.82
N ASN A 41 13.86 -0.45 20.83
CA ASN A 41 14.21 -0.07 22.20
C ASN A 41 13.56 -1.07 23.19
N ASP A 42 13.56 -0.75 24.49
CA ASP A 42 13.01 -1.62 25.54
C ASP A 42 11.46 -1.70 25.56
N LYS A 43 10.78 -0.94 24.69
CA LYS A 43 9.33 -0.72 24.73
C LYS A 43 8.61 -1.06 23.43
N ALA A 44 9.29 -0.84 22.31
CA ALA A 44 8.76 -1.00 20.97
C ALA A 44 9.86 -1.43 19.99
N ILE A 45 9.45 -2.21 19.00
CA ILE A 45 10.31 -2.66 17.91
C ILE A 45 9.51 -2.51 16.61
N LEU A 46 10.06 -1.82 15.61
CA LEU A 46 9.40 -1.55 14.33
C LEU A 46 10.32 -2.03 13.21
N ALA A 47 9.96 -3.12 12.54
CA ALA A 47 10.65 -3.65 11.38
C ALA A 47 9.89 -3.30 10.10
N HIS A 48 10.63 -3.00 9.03
CA HIS A 48 10.07 -2.60 7.75
C HIS A 48 10.88 -3.24 6.59
N GLU A 49 10.17 -3.81 5.63
CA GLU A 49 10.68 -4.30 4.36
C GLU A 49 10.21 -3.35 3.25
N ARG A 50 11.14 -2.75 2.51
CA ARG A 50 10.88 -1.64 1.59
C ARG A 50 10.82 -2.06 0.14
N LEU A 51 9.76 -1.63 -0.55
CA LEU A 51 9.73 -1.48 -2.00
C LEU A 51 9.83 0.02 -2.30
N ALA A 52 10.93 0.46 -2.87
CA ALA A 52 11.17 1.87 -3.17
C ALA A 52 10.41 2.27 -4.44
N ILE A 53 9.34 3.07 -4.26
CA ILE A 53 8.51 3.67 -5.32
C ILE A 53 8.77 5.18 -5.41
N VAL A 54 8.53 5.90 -4.32
CA VAL A 54 8.85 7.34 -4.16
C VAL A 54 10.11 7.51 -3.32
N ASP A 55 10.94 8.48 -3.69
CA ASP A 55 12.22 8.82 -3.06
C ASP A 55 13.12 7.59 -2.78
N PRO A 56 13.64 6.90 -3.82
CA PRO A 56 14.44 5.70 -3.62
C PRO A 56 15.69 5.94 -2.76
N ALA A 57 16.24 7.15 -2.75
CA ALA A 57 17.50 7.48 -2.09
C ALA A 57 17.35 7.67 -0.57
N SER A 58 16.39 8.50 -0.12
CA SER A 58 16.25 8.88 1.30
C SER A 58 15.07 8.24 2.04
N GLY A 59 14.06 7.69 1.36
CA GLY A 59 12.84 7.18 2.01
C GLY A 59 12.98 5.85 2.77
N LYS A 60 14.16 5.52 3.31
CA LYS A 60 14.39 4.32 4.12
C LYS A 60 13.54 4.38 5.37
N GLN A 61 12.94 3.25 5.74
CA GLN A 61 12.07 3.16 6.91
C GLN A 61 12.63 2.14 7.94
N PRO A 62 12.35 2.27 9.25
CA PRO A 62 11.45 3.27 9.87
C PRO A 62 11.86 4.73 9.67
N LEU A 63 10.89 5.61 9.47
CA LEU A 63 11.09 7.07 9.38
C LEU A 63 11.13 7.66 10.79
N PHE A 64 11.91 8.71 10.96
CA PHE A 64 12.11 9.38 12.25
C PHE A 64 11.77 10.86 12.13
N SER A 65 11.17 11.43 13.17
CA SER A 65 11.15 12.90 13.31
C SER A 65 12.58 13.44 13.49
N GLU A 66 12.78 14.73 13.22
CA GLU A 66 14.09 15.39 13.37
C GLU A 66 14.74 15.17 14.74
N ASP A 67 13.92 15.18 15.81
CA ASP A 67 14.34 14.93 17.19
C ASP A 67 14.48 13.44 17.55
N GLY A 68 14.19 12.54 16.62
CA GLY A 68 14.26 11.07 16.78
C GLY A 68 13.19 10.47 17.68
N LYS A 69 12.22 11.27 18.14
CA LYS A 69 11.27 10.87 19.18
C LYS A 69 10.06 10.12 18.65
N LEU A 70 9.65 10.43 17.43
CA LEU A 70 8.61 9.71 16.71
C LEU A 70 9.24 8.77 15.70
N VAL A 71 8.76 7.53 15.67
CA VAL A 71 9.21 6.47 14.76
C VAL A 71 8.02 5.94 13.98
N LEU A 72 8.09 5.93 12.66
CA LEU A 72 7.03 5.49 11.76
C LEU A 72 7.48 4.30 10.91
N ALA A 73 6.66 3.26 10.87
CA ALA A 73 6.72 2.24 9.82
C ALA A 73 5.40 2.27 9.04
N ALA A 74 5.47 2.55 7.74
CA ALA A 74 4.33 2.70 6.86
C ALA A 74 4.45 1.82 5.62
N ASN A 75 3.36 1.14 5.28
CA ASN A 75 3.16 0.56 3.96
C ASN A 75 2.01 1.32 3.29
N GLY A 76 2.28 2.09 2.24
CA GLY A 76 1.27 2.92 1.62
C GLY A 76 1.84 3.94 0.64
N GLU A 77 0.94 4.75 0.09
CA GLU A 77 1.22 5.93 -0.74
C GLU A 77 0.25 7.05 -0.31
N ILE A 78 0.79 8.22 0.05
CA ILE A 78 0.01 9.42 0.40
C ILE A 78 0.02 10.39 -0.78
N TYR A 79 -0.97 10.27 -1.67
CA TYR A 79 -1.00 10.98 -2.96
C TYR A 79 -1.04 12.51 -2.84
N ASN A 80 -1.58 13.06 -1.74
CA ASN A 80 -1.61 14.50 -1.48
C ASN A 80 -0.49 14.98 -0.55
N HIS A 81 0.62 14.23 -0.41
CA HIS A 81 1.71 14.60 0.50
C HIS A 81 2.34 15.97 0.17
N ARG A 82 2.39 16.38 -1.11
CA ARG A 82 2.94 17.68 -1.54
C ARG A 82 2.06 18.83 -1.03
N GLU A 83 0.74 18.73 -1.12
CA GLU A 83 -0.17 19.71 -0.52
C GLU A 83 -0.07 19.74 1.00
N LEU A 84 0.01 18.58 1.64
CA LEU A 84 0.10 18.47 3.10
C LEU A 84 1.42 19.07 3.62
N ARG A 85 2.55 18.81 2.94
CA ARG A 85 3.87 19.36 3.30
C ARG A 85 3.89 20.89 3.36
N LYS A 86 3.17 21.57 2.44
CA LYS A 86 3.04 23.04 2.43
C LYS A 86 2.44 23.60 3.72
N GLN A 87 1.57 22.84 4.41
CA GLN A 87 0.96 23.27 5.67
C GLN A 87 1.96 23.34 6.84
N PHE A 88 3.12 22.71 6.69
CA PHE A 88 4.15 22.57 7.71
C PHE A 88 5.43 23.34 7.42
N GLU A 89 5.43 24.23 6.41
CA GLU A 89 6.54 25.13 6.15
C GLU A 89 6.89 25.95 7.40
N GLY A 90 8.15 25.84 7.86
CA GLY A 90 8.63 26.47 9.09
C GLY A 90 8.15 25.85 10.41
N LYS A 91 7.33 24.79 10.37
CA LYS A 91 6.83 24.06 11.55
C LYS A 91 7.44 22.66 11.72
N TYR A 92 7.70 21.98 10.61
CA TYR A 92 8.27 20.64 10.60
C TYR A 92 9.44 20.58 9.62
N ASN A 93 10.61 20.14 10.09
CA ASN A 93 11.76 19.93 9.23
C ASN A 93 11.72 18.51 8.65
N PHE A 94 11.29 18.38 7.40
CA PHE A 94 11.27 17.08 6.71
C PHE A 94 12.69 16.60 6.42
N GLN A 95 12.96 15.35 6.77
CA GLN A 95 14.25 14.68 6.62
C GLN A 95 14.36 13.90 5.29
N THR A 96 13.23 13.63 4.63
CA THR A 96 13.14 12.85 3.40
C THR A 96 12.15 13.46 2.41
N GLU A 97 12.20 12.99 1.17
CA GLU A 97 11.20 13.29 0.14
C GLU A 97 10.06 12.23 0.12
N SER A 98 10.13 11.23 0.99
CA SER A 98 9.11 10.18 1.14
C SER A 98 7.73 10.78 1.38
N ASP A 99 6.74 10.34 0.62
CA ASP A 99 5.33 10.70 0.78
C ASP A 99 4.82 10.37 2.21
N CYS A 100 5.29 9.25 2.78
CA CYS A 100 4.88 8.78 4.09
C CYS A 100 5.37 9.65 5.26
N GLU A 101 6.40 10.48 5.10
CA GLU A 101 6.92 11.29 6.23
C GLU A 101 5.90 12.33 6.72
N VAL A 102 4.95 12.74 5.87
CA VAL A 102 3.90 13.69 6.25
C VAL A 102 3.02 13.18 7.39
N ILE A 103 2.94 11.85 7.57
CA ILE A 103 2.25 11.22 8.70
C ILE A 103 2.87 11.65 10.03
N LEU A 104 4.20 11.77 10.13
CA LEU A 104 4.89 12.22 11.35
C LEU A 104 4.57 13.68 11.66
N ALA A 105 4.56 14.55 10.64
CA ALA A 105 4.21 15.97 10.80
C ALA A 105 2.75 16.13 11.26
N LEU A 106 1.83 15.41 10.62
CA LEU A 106 0.41 15.41 10.97
C LEU A 106 0.16 14.89 12.39
N TYR A 107 0.75 13.75 12.76
CA TYR A 107 0.61 13.20 14.12
C TYR A 107 1.17 14.15 15.19
N LYS A 108 2.32 14.79 14.93
CA LYS A 108 2.94 15.74 15.88
C LYS A 108 2.05 16.95 16.16
N GLU A 109 1.36 17.49 15.14
CA GLU A 109 0.50 18.67 15.28
C GLU A 109 -0.92 18.31 15.75
N LYS A 110 -1.50 17.21 15.25
CA LYS A 110 -2.94 16.91 15.36
C LYS A 110 -3.26 15.67 16.20
N GLY A 111 -2.26 14.92 16.67
CA GLY A 111 -2.49 13.69 17.42
C GLY A 111 -3.25 12.66 16.58
N THR A 112 -4.49 12.34 16.94
CA THR A 112 -5.32 11.33 16.24
C THR A 112 -6.15 11.90 15.08
N ASP A 113 -6.29 13.22 15.00
CA ASP A 113 -7.34 13.88 14.19
C ASP A 113 -6.81 14.36 12.83
N PHE A 114 -6.14 13.49 12.08
CA PHE A 114 -5.55 13.84 10.78
C PHE A 114 -5.83 12.85 9.65
N LEU A 115 -6.33 11.66 9.97
CA LEU A 115 -6.41 10.56 8.99
C LEU A 115 -7.27 10.91 7.77
N ASP A 116 -8.34 11.67 7.98
CA ASP A 116 -9.28 12.06 6.92
C ASP A 116 -8.76 13.21 6.03
N GLU A 117 -7.63 13.82 6.39
CA GLU A 117 -6.93 14.79 5.54
C GLU A 117 -6.01 14.14 4.51
N MET A 118 -5.66 12.87 4.73
CA MET A 118 -4.81 12.11 3.82
C MET A 118 -5.64 11.50 2.70
N ASN A 119 -5.22 11.79 1.47
CA ASN A 119 -5.68 11.07 0.29
C ASN A 119 -4.62 10.03 -0.06
N GLY A 120 -4.90 8.77 0.26
CA GLY A 120 -3.90 7.72 0.12
C GLY A 120 -4.41 6.34 0.48
N ILE A 121 -3.54 5.37 0.28
CA ILE A 121 -3.70 3.98 0.72
C ILE A 121 -2.59 3.70 1.71
N PHE A 122 -2.88 3.12 2.87
CA PHE A 122 -1.89 3.01 3.93
C PHE A 122 -2.29 1.99 5.01
N GLY A 123 -1.28 1.36 5.56
CA GLY A 123 -1.29 0.71 6.86
C GLY A 123 0.01 1.07 7.56
N PHE A 124 -0.07 1.72 8.71
CA PHE A 124 1.13 2.21 9.39
C PHE A 124 1.03 2.08 10.91
N ALA A 125 2.19 2.14 11.56
CA ALA A 125 2.33 2.25 13.00
C ALA A 125 3.34 3.34 13.37
N ILE A 126 2.99 4.19 14.32
CA ILE A 126 3.82 5.21 14.94
C ILE A 126 4.14 4.78 16.37
N TYR A 127 5.38 4.98 16.81
CA TYR A 127 5.78 4.96 18.21
C TYR A 127 6.24 6.35 18.64
N ASP A 128 5.67 6.86 19.73
CA ASP A 128 6.06 8.09 20.41
C ASP A 128 6.86 7.70 21.67
N SER A 129 8.18 7.85 21.58
CA SER A 129 9.10 7.49 22.66
C SER A 129 9.09 8.48 23.84
N GLU A 130 8.58 9.70 23.66
CA GLU A 130 8.42 10.64 24.79
C GLU A 130 7.25 10.25 25.68
N LYS A 131 6.15 9.81 25.05
CA LYS A 131 4.92 9.45 25.76
C LYS A 131 4.81 7.95 26.09
N ASP A 132 5.70 7.12 25.54
CA ASP A 132 5.57 5.65 25.54
C ASP A 132 4.21 5.21 24.96
N GLU A 133 3.84 5.83 23.83
CA GLU A 133 2.55 5.64 23.16
C GLU A 133 2.74 5.11 21.74
N TYR A 134 1.72 4.41 21.23
CA TYR A 134 1.70 3.98 19.83
C TYR A 134 0.36 4.30 19.18
N PHE A 135 0.42 4.57 17.88
CA PHE A 135 -0.75 4.89 17.06
C PHE A 135 -0.69 4.12 15.75
N ILE A 136 -1.75 3.38 15.45
CA ILE A 136 -1.82 2.49 14.28
C ILE A 136 -3.07 2.87 13.49
N ALA A 137 -2.96 2.97 12.18
CA ALA A 137 -4.12 3.24 11.34
C ALA A 137 -4.05 2.50 10.00
N ARG A 138 -5.24 2.28 9.46
CA ARG A 138 -5.46 1.66 8.15
C ARG A 138 -6.38 2.53 7.31
N ASP A 139 -6.11 2.58 6.01
CA ASP A 139 -6.83 3.41 5.06
C ASP A 139 -8.34 3.11 5.01
N HIS A 140 -9.07 4.10 4.50
CA HIS A 140 -10.53 4.17 4.45
C HIS A 140 -11.24 2.90 3.97
N MET A 141 -10.67 2.17 3.01
CA MET A 141 -11.28 0.96 2.43
C MET A 141 -10.46 -0.32 2.71
N GLY A 142 -9.36 -0.21 3.45
CA GLY A 142 -8.51 -1.34 3.79
C GLY A 142 -7.75 -1.89 2.58
N ILE A 143 -7.40 -1.01 1.64
CA ILE A 143 -6.68 -1.35 0.41
C ILE A 143 -5.31 -1.95 0.75
N ILE A 144 -4.62 -1.36 1.73
CA ILE A 144 -3.41 -1.95 2.30
C ILE A 144 -3.78 -2.97 3.38
N PRO A 145 -3.22 -4.19 3.38
CA PRO A 145 -3.49 -5.18 4.42
C PRO A 145 -2.77 -4.82 5.73
N LEU A 146 -3.44 -5.09 6.85
CA LEU A 146 -2.91 -4.89 8.19
C LEU A 146 -3.61 -5.83 9.17
N TYR A 147 -2.83 -6.51 10.00
CA TYR A 147 -3.24 -7.45 11.02
C TYR A 147 -2.64 -7.07 12.36
N VAL A 148 -3.29 -7.51 13.42
CA VAL A 148 -2.78 -7.38 14.78
C VAL A 148 -2.81 -8.72 15.49
N GLY A 149 -1.96 -8.91 16.48
CA GLY A 149 -1.94 -10.13 17.27
C GLY A 149 -1.29 -9.97 18.64
N TRP A 150 -1.48 -10.98 19.48
CA TRP A 150 -0.92 -11.04 20.82
C TRP A 150 -0.25 -12.40 21.03
N ASP A 151 0.97 -12.41 21.55
CA ASP A 151 1.61 -13.66 21.99
C ASP A 151 1.07 -14.12 23.36
N ILE A 152 1.61 -15.23 23.86
CA ILE A 152 1.20 -15.81 25.16
C ILE A 152 1.65 -14.96 26.36
N ASN A 153 2.69 -14.14 26.19
CA ASN A 153 3.21 -13.26 27.23
C ASN A 153 2.41 -11.94 27.29
N GLY A 154 1.69 -11.62 26.23
CA GLY A 154 0.90 -10.40 26.08
C GLY A 154 1.63 -9.28 25.34
N THR A 155 2.72 -9.58 24.62
CA THR A 155 3.31 -8.61 23.68
C THR A 155 2.33 -8.42 22.53
N PHE A 156 2.11 -7.16 22.16
CA PHE A 156 1.19 -6.78 21.10
C PHE A 156 1.95 -6.59 19.77
N TYR A 157 1.44 -7.16 18.69
CA TYR A 157 2.06 -7.14 17.38
C TYR A 157 1.15 -6.54 16.32
N VAL A 158 1.76 -5.91 15.31
CA VAL A 158 1.11 -5.41 14.11
C VAL A 158 1.89 -5.90 12.90
N ALA A 159 1.24 -6.41 11.87
CA ALA A 159 1.93 -6.81 10.64
C ALA A 159 1.10 -6.62 9.39
N SER A 160 1.74 -6.42 8.24
CA SER A 160 1.04 -6.31 6.95
C SER A 160 0.35 -7.61 6.51
N GLU A 161 0.84 -8.77 6.94
CA GLU A 161 0.32 -10.08 6.53
C GLU A 161 0.26 -11.02 7.74
N LEU A 162 -0.79 -11.82 7.84
CA LEU A 162 -1.04 -12.78 8.93
C LEU A 162 0.12 -13.77 9.11
N LYS A 163 0.79 -14.18 8.04
CA LYS A 163 1.92 -15.12 8.04
C LYS A 163 3.09 -14.63 8.88
N ALA A 164 3.25 -13.32 9.08
CA ALA A 164 4.26 -12.76 9.97
C ALA A 164 3.93 -13.04 11.45
N LEU A 165 2.64 -13.11 11.80
CA LEU A 165 2.15 -13.30 13.16
C LEU A 165 1.92 -14.78 13.50
N GLU A 166 1.61 -15.59 12.49
CA GLU A 166 1.41 -17.04 12.62
C GLU A 166 2.66 -17.74 13.19
N GLY A 167 2.42 -18.66 14.12
CA GLY A 167 3.45 -19.35 14.90
C GLY A 167 3.96 -18.59 16.12
N THR A 168 3.74 -17.27 16.19
CA THR A 168 4.16 -16.42 17.32
C THR A 168 2.96 -15.96 18.16
N CYS A 169 1.92 -15.47 17.51
CA CYS A 169 0.73 -14.94 18.18
C CYS A 169 -0.27 -16.06 18.52
N SER A 170 -0.82 -16.01 19.74
CA SER A 170 -1.89 -16.89 20.19
C SER A 170 -3.28 -16.42 19.73
N LYS A 171 -3.42 -15.10 19.49
CA LYS A 171 -4.61 -14.46 18.95
C LYS A 171 -4.20 -13.53 17.83
N ILE A 172 -4.88 -13.62 16.68
CA ILE A 172 -4.65 -12.77 15.51
C ILE A 172 -6.00 -12.22 15.04
N GLN A 173 -6.03 -10.95 14.65
CA GLN A 173 -7.21 -10.26 14.14
C GLN A 173 -6.83 -9.41 12.93
N LEU A 174 -7.76 -9.25 11.99
CA LEU A 174 -7.63 -8.25 10.93
C LEU A 174 -7.80 -6.86 11.56
N PHE A 175 -6.91 -5.92 11.24
CA PHE A 175 -7.10 -4.52 11.62
C PHE A 175 -8.20 -3.92 10.73
N PRO A 176 -9.30 -3.36 11.27
CA PRO A 176 -10.46 -2.99 10.47
C PRO A 176 -10.16 -1.84 9.49
N PRO A 177 -10.71 -1.87 8.25
CA PRO A 177 -10.66 -0.75 7.30
C PRO A 177 -11.19 0.55 7.87
N GLY A 178 -10.58 1.70 7.57
CA GLY A 178 -11.07 3.01 7.99
C GLY A 178 -11.08 3.23 9.51
N HIS A 179 -10.20 2.51 10.23
CA HIS A 179 -10.02 2.64 11.67
C HIS A 179 -8.60 3.05 12.03
N TYR A 180 -8.46 3.52 13.27
CA TYR A 180 -7.19 3.64 13.98
C TYR A 180 -7.29 2.98 15.35
N MET A 181 -6.14 2.81 15.99
CA MET A 181 -6.03 2.40 17.39
C MET A 181 -4.93 3.21 18.06
N HIS A 182 -5.19 3.72 19.26
CA HIS A 182 -4.23 4.49 20.05
C HIS A 182 -3.99 3.77 21.38
N SER A 183 -2.73 3.65 21.83
CA SER A 183 -2.39 2.86 23.03
C SER A 183 -3.10 3.30 24.32
N LYS A 184 -3.53 4.57 24.40
CA LYS A 184 -4.30 5.12 25.53
C LYS A 184 -5.65 4.44 25.76
N ASP A 185 -6.32 4.01 24.70
CA ASP A 185 -7.64 3.36 24.78
C ASP A 185 -7.58 1.89 24.35
N GLY A 186 -6.67 1.52 23.45
CA GLY A 186 -6.54 0.16 22.93
C GLY A 186 -7.73 -0.29 22.09
N GLU A 187 -8.56 0.66 21.62
CA GLU A 187 -9.80 0.37 20.89
C GLU A 187 -9.69 0.73 19.40
N PHE A 188 -10.35 -0.04 18.55
CA PHE A 188 -10.50 0.33 17.14
C PHE A 188 -11.53 1.46 17.01
N LYS A 189 -11.08 2.63 16.60
CA LYS A 189 -11.91 3.82 16.38
C LYS A 189 -12.03 4.10 14.89
N ARG A 190 -13.27 4.12 14.39
CA ARG A 190 -13.56 4.46 13.01
C ARG A 190 -13.29 5.94 12.77
N TRP A 191 -12.48 6.26 11.78
CA TRP A 191 -12.24 7.64 11.34
C TRP A 191 -12.91 7.96 10.01
N TYR A 192 -13.17 6.95 9.18
CA TYR A 192 -13.76 7.17 7.86
C TYR A 192 -15.29 7.05 7.90
N SER A 193 -15.96 8.17 7.64
CA SER A 193 -17.42 8.24 7.50
C SER A 193 -17.77 9.20 6.36
N ARG A 194 -18.76 8.84 5.56
CA ARG A 194 -19.27 9.65 4.46
C ARG A 194 -20.79 9.58 4.44
N ASP A 195 -21.42 10.63 3.95
CA ASP A 195 -22.87 10.75 3.81
C ASP A 195 -23.48 9.64 2.95
N TRP A 196 -22.84 9.27 1.83
CA TRP A 196 -23.29 8.24 0.90
C TRP A 196 -23.39 6.83 1.48
N MET A 197 -22.91 6.61 2.71
CA MET A 197 -23.13 5.36 3.44
C MET A 197 -24.59 5.17 3.85
N GLU A 198 -25.39 6.25 3.83
CA GLU A 198 -26.83 6.23 4.09
C GLU A 198 -27.58 6.63 2.83
N TYR A 199 -28.47 5.76 2.33
CA TYR A 199 -29.23 6.01 1.10
C TYR A 199 -30.03 7.32 1.15
N GLU A 200 -30.62 7.64 2.31
CA GLU A 200 -31.42 8.85 2.50
C GLU A 200 -30.62 10.14 2.26
N ALA A 201 -29.30 10.11 2.46
CA ALA A 201 -28.42 11.26 2.22
C ALA A 201 -28.12 11.50 0.73
N VAL A 202 -28.36 10.50 -0.14
CA VAL A 202 -28.00 10.56 -1.57
C VAL A 202 -29.16 10.35 -2.53
N LYS A 203 -30.34 9.99 -2.03
CA LYS A 203 -31.50 9.59 -2.87
C LYS A 203 -31.96 10.66 -3.87
N GLU A 204 -31.76 11.94 -3.55
CA GLU A 204 -32.14 13.07 -4.41
C GLU A 204 -30.91 13.69 -5.12
N ASN A 205 -29.74 13.08 -5.05
CA ASN A 205 -28.54 13.64 -5.68
C ASN A 205 -28.67 13.61 -7.21
N GLU A 206 -28.32 14.72 -7.85
CA GLU A 206 -28.20 14.77 -9.30
C GLU A 206 -26.86 14.15 -9.75
N THR A 207 -26.84 13.59 -10.96
CA THR A 207 -25.63 12.97 -11.54
C THR A 207 -25.05 13.85 -12.65
N SER A 208 -23.76 14.14 -12.57
CA SER A 208 -22.99 14.77 -13.64
C SER A 208 -21.97 13.80 -14.23
N ILE A 209 -22.17 13.41 -15.49
CA ILE A 209 -21.22 12.55 -16.21
C ILE A 209 -19.85 13.22 -16.31
N GLN A 210 -19.82 14.56 -16.46
CA GLN A 210 -18.59 15.32 -16.55
C GLN A 210 -17.82 15.29 -15.21
N GLU A 211 -18.49 15.47 -14.08
CA GLU A 211 -17.84 15.40 -12.76
C GLU A 211 -17.30 14.01 -12.46
N VAL A 212 -18.04 12.94 -12.78
CA VAL A 212 -17.55 11.56 -12.62
C VAL A 212 -16.31 11.32 -13.48
N LYS A 213 -16.31 11.80 -14.72
CA LYS A 213 -15.15 11.69 -15.61
C LYS A 213 -13.94 12.43 -15.05
N GLU A 214 -14.11 13.70 -14.65
CA GLU A 214 -13.03 14.52 -14.08
C GLU A 214 -12.50 13.93 -12.78
N ALA A 215 -13.37 13.40 -11.91
CA ALA A 215 -12.98 12.75 -10.67
C ALA A 215 -12.15 11.48 -10.92
N LEU A 216 -12.54 10.65 -11.91
CA LEU A 216 -11.78 9.47 -12.30
C LEU A 216 -10.44 9.85 -12.93
N GLU A 217 -10.41 10.85 -13.83
CA GLU A 217 -9.18 11.35 -14.41
C GLU A 217 -8.21 11.88 -13.34
N ALA A 218 -8.72 12.66 -12.38
CA ALA A 218 -7.95 13.17 -11.26
C ALA A 218 -7.46 12.06 -10.32
N ALA A 219 -8.26 11.01 -10.09
CA ALA A 219 -7.83 9.87 -9.31
C ALA A 219 -6.62 9.19 -9.98
N VAL A 220 -6.79 8.75 -11.23
CA VAL A 220 -5.74 8.04 -11.99
C VAL A 220 -4.48 8.89 -12.10
N HIS A 221 -4.60 10.18 -12.41
CA HIS A 221 -3.45 11.09 -12.50
C HIS A 221 -2.66 11.12 -11.19
N ARG A 222 -3.32 11.25 -10.04
CA ARG A 222 -2.63 11.24 -8.74
C ARG A 222 -1.92 9.91 -8.44
N GLN A 223 -2.46 8.78 -8.89
CA GLN A 223 -1.88 7.46 -8.67
C GLN A 223 -0.68 7.15 -9.58
N LEU A 224 -0.35 8.04 -10.53
CA LEU A 224 0.88 7.95 -11.33
C LEU A 224 2.11 8.49 -10.59
N MET A 225 1.97 8.95 -9.34
CA MET A 225 3.07 9.31 -8.45
C MET A 225 4.06 8.13 -8.29
N SER A 226 5.26 8.26 -8.85
CA SER A 226 6.30 7.23 -8.87
C SER A 226 7.64 7.75 -9.40
N ASP A 227 8.75 7.43 -8.71
CA ASP A 227 10.12 7.63 -9.20
C ASP A 227 10.69 6.37 -9.90
N VAL A 228 9.86 5.36 -10.14
CA VAL A 228 10.25 4.07 -10.75
C VAL A 228 9.32 3.67 -11.90
N PRO A 229 9.73 2.72 -12.78
CA PRO A 229 8.87 2.24 -13.86
C PRO A 229 7.55 1.67 -13.32
N TYR A 230 6.46 2.11 -13.93
CA TYR A 230 5.11 1.63 -13.68
C TYR A 230 4.44 1.12 -14.97
N GLY A 231 3.34 0.38 -14.80
CA GLY A 231 2.51 -0.10 -15.90
C GLY A 231 1.03 -0.10 -15.57
N VAL A 232 0.22 -0.71 -16.43
CA VAL A 232 -1.22 -0.90 -16.20
C VAL A 232 -1.61 -2.36 -16.42
N LEU A 233 -2.52 -2.86 -15.60
CA LEU A 233 -3.19 -4.13 -15.86
C LEU A 233 -4.34 -3.87 -16.84
N LEU A 234 -4.42 -4.68 -17.90
CA LEU A 234 -5.38 -4.50 -18.98
C LEU A 234 -6.02 -5.84 -19.35
N SER A 235 -7.26 -6.07 -18.91
CA SER A 235 -8.01 -7.28 -19.24
C SER A 235 -8.85 -7.14 -20.52
N GLY A 236 -9.00 -5.92 -21.02
CA GLY A 236 -9.96 -5.60 -22.09
C GLY A 236 -11.39 -5.38 -21.60
N GLY A 237 -11.67 -5.61 -20.30
CA GLY A 237 -12.89 -5.17 -19.64
C GLY A 237 -12.94 -3.64 -19.50
N LEU A 238 -14.14 -3.08 -19.31
CA LEU A 238 -14.37 -1.64 -19.27
C LEU A 238 -13.45 -0.93 -18.27
N ASP A 239 -13.40 -1.41 -17.02
CA ASP A 239 -12.71 -0.74 -15.92
C ASP A 239 -11.22 -0.57 -16.21
N SER A 240 -10.52 -1.69 -16.46
CA SER A 240 -9.09 -1.68 -16.81
C SER A 240 -8.79 -0.90 -18.09
N SER A 241 -9.72 -0.90 -19.06
CA SER A 241 -9.55 -0.16 -20.32
C SER A 241 -9.64 1.35 -20.10
N VAL A 242 -10.60 1.81 -19.30
CA VAL A 242 -10.73 3.23 -18.94
C VAL A 242 -9.53 3.68 -18.11
N THR A 243 -9.16 2.94 -17.07
CA THR A 243 -7.98 3.24 -16.24
C THR A 243 -6.71 3.30 -17.10
N SER A 244 -6.50 2.35 -18.02
CA SER A 244 -5.35 2.33 -18.93
C SER A 244 -5.34 3.49 -19.91
N ALA A 245 -6.51 3.86 -20.47
CA ALA A 245 -6.62 4.98 -21.40
C ALA A 245 -6.33 6.32 -20.70
N VAL A 246 -6.85 6.49 -19.48
CA VAL A 246 -6.57 7.68 -18.66
C VAL A 246 -5.11 7.71 -18.23
N ALA A 247 -4.54 6.59 -17.77
CA ALA A 247 -3.12 6.52 -17.43
C ALA A 247 -2.25 6.90 -18.65
N LYS A 248 -2.58 6.40 -19.84
CA LYS A 248 -1.88 6.74 -21.08
C LYS A 248 -1.92 8.24 -21.41
N LYS A 249 -3.04 8.92 -21.14
CA LYS A 249 -3.22 10.36 -21.34
C LYS A 249 -2.20 11.18 -20.53
N TYR A 250 -1.88 10.73 -19.32
CA TYR A 250 -0.99 11.46 -18.40
C TYR A 250 0.44 10.91 -18.31
N ALA A 251 0.68 9.66 -18.71
CA ALA A 251 1.96 8.95 -18.52
C ALA A 251 3.19 9.60 -19.18
N GLN A 252 2.99 10.54 -20.10
CA GLN A 252 4.10 11.27 -20.73
C GLN A 252 4.76 12.30 -19.80
N LYS A 253 4.08 12.68 -18.71
CA LYS A 253 4.50 13.74 -17.80
C LYS A 253 4.66 13.22 -16.37
N ARG A 254 5.50 13.90 -15.60
CA ARG A 254 5.73 13.57 -14.19
C ARG A 254 4.81 14.35 -13.26
N VAL A 255 4.04 13.60 -12.46
CA VAL A 255 3.15 14.14 -11.41
C VAL A 255 3.94 14.94 -10.37
N GLU A 256 5.14 14.49 -10.01
CA GLU A 256 5.99 15.16 -9.01
C GLU A 256 6.48 16.54 -9.48
N SER A 257 6.43 16.80 -10.79
CA SER A 257 6.83 18.05 -11.42
C SER A 257 5.65 18.96 -11.81
N ASP A 258 4.43 18.64 -11.35
CA ASP A 258 3.20 19.30 -11.81
C ASP A 258 3.06 19.25 -13.34
N ASP A 259 3.39 18.10 -13.92
CA ASP A 259 3.38 17.81 -15.36
C ASP A 259 4.28 18.73 -16.22
N THR A 260 5.24 19.43 -15.61
CA THR A 260 6.16 20.34 -16.33
C THR A 260 7.32 19.63 -17.01
N THR A 261 7.65 18.40 -16.59
CA THR A 261 8.76 17.60 -17.14
C THR A 261 8.28 16.28 -17.72
N ASP A 262 9.02 15.76 -18.71
CA ASP A 262 8.74 14.46 -19.31
C ASP A 262 9.03 13.32 -18.34
N ALA A 263 8.21 12.27 -18.39
CA ALA A 263 8.44 11.06 -17.63
C ALA A 263 9.77 10.39 -18.01
N TRP A 264 10.50 9.88 -17.01
CA TRP A 264 11.77 9.17 -17.25
C TRP A 264 11.59 7.92 -18.12
N TRP A 265 10.40 7.28 -18.05
CA TRP A 265 10.02 6.14 -18.88
C TRP A 265 8.83 6.51 -19.77
N PRO A 266 9.07 6.92 -21.03
CA PRO A 266 8.07 7.59 -21.85
C PRO A 266 7.00 6.66 -22.46
N GLN A 267 7.18 5.34 -22.36
CA GLN A 267 6.24 4.37 -22.90
C GLN A 267 5.50 3.65 -21.77
N LEU A 268 4.17 3.71 -21.82
CA LEU A 268 3.32 2.97 -20.91
C LEU A 268 3.24 1.51 -21.35
N HIS A 269 3.63 0.61 -20.45
CA HIS A 269 3.51 -0.83 -20.63
C HIS A 269 2.15 -1.31 -20.08
N SER A 270 1.46 -2.16 -20.82
CA SER A 270 0.19 -2.79 -20.41
C SER A 270 0.33 -4.31 -20.34
N PHE A 271 -0.33 -4.92 -19.37
CA PHE A 271 -0.19 -6.36 -19.07
C PHE A 271 -1.55 -7.05 -19.05
N SER A 272 -1.67 -8.13 -19.79
CA SER A 272 -2.82 -9.04 -19.75
C SER A 272 -2.36 -10.44 -19.39
N VAL A 273 -3.24 -11.26 -18.80
CA VAL A 273 -2.92 -12.65 -18.47
C VAL A 273 -4.09 -13.57 -18.82
N GLY A 274 -3.78 -14.74 -19.39
CA GLY A 274 -4.80 -15.69 -19.79
C GLY A 274 -4.25 -17.02 -20.27
N LEU A 275 -5.15 -17.98 -20.46
CA LEU A 275 -4.85 -19.17 -21.24
C LEU A 275 -4.69 -18.80 -22.72
N GLU A 276 -3.98 -19.61 -23.48
CA GLU A 276 -3.89 -19.42 -24.92
C GLU A 276 -5.27 -19.40 -25.58
N GLY A 277 -5.53 -18.36 -26.38
CA GLY A 277 -6.82 -18.14 -27.04
C GLY A 277 -7.92 -17.59 -26.13
N SER A 278 -7.60 -17.10 -24.93
CA SER A 278 -8.63 -16.51 -24.07
C SER A 278 -9.24 -15.25 -24.68
N PRO A 279 -10.55 -14.99 -24.44
CA PRO A 279 -11.20 -13.78 -24.91
C PRO A 279 -10.62 -12.51 -24.28
N ASP A 280 -10.12 -12.58 -23.05
CA ASP A 280 -9.52 -11.44 -22.35
C ASP A 280 -8.24 -10.97 -23.04
N LEU A 281 -7.37 -11.88 -23.49
CA LEU A 281 -6.17 -11.51 -24.25
C LEU A 281 -6.55 -10.77 -25.55
N ALA A 282 -7.50 -11.31 -26.30
CA ALA A 282 -7.97 -10.71 -27.55
C ALA A 282 -8.65 -9.33 -27.32
N ALA A 283 -9.36 -9.16 -26.21
CA ALA A 283 -9.96 -7.88 -25.85
C ALA A 283 -8.89 -6.86 -25.41
N ALA A 284 -7.95 -7.28 -24.57
CA ALA A 284 -6.83 -6.46 -24.11
C ALA A 284 -5.98 -5.95 -25.28
N GLN A 285 -5.67 -6.81 -26.26
CA GLN A 285 -4.90 -6.43 -27.44
C GLN A 285 -5.59 -5.31 -28.24
N LYS A 286 -6.92 -5.41 -28.44
CA LYS A 286 -7.68 -4.35 -29.14
C LYS A 286 -7.57 -3.00 -28.44
N VAL A 287 -7.66 -3.00 -27.11
CA VAL A 287 -7.53 -1.76 -26.32
C VAL A 287 -6.11 -1.25 -26.38
N ALA A 288 -5.12 -2.13 -26.26
CA ALA A 288 -3.71 -1.77 -26.31
C ALA A 288 -3.31 -1.14 -27.66
N ASP A 289 -3.80 -1.69 -28.78
CA ASP A 289 -3.64 -1.13 -30.12
C ASP A 289 -4.29 0.26 -30.23
N HIS A 290 -5.48 0.41 -29.63
CA HIS A 290 -6.20 1.68 -29.66
C HIS A 290 -5.48 2.80 -28.88
N ILE A 291 -4.97 2.51 -27.68
CA ILE A 291 -4.31 3.51 -26.83
C ILE A 291 -2.79 3.60 -27.07
N GLY A 292 -2.20 2.70 -27.86
CA GLY A 292 -0.78 2.69 -28.18
C GLY A 292 0.11 2.42 -26.97
N THR A 293 -0.18 1.35 -26.22
CA THR A 293 0.71 0.85 -25.15
C THR A 293 1.68 -0.20 -25.68
N VAL A 294 2.80 -0.39 -24.99
CA VAL A 294 3.64 -1.58 -25.21
C VAL A 294 2.96 -2.74 -24.50
N HIS A 295 2.21 -3.55 -25.25
CA HIS A 295 1.41 -4.64 -24.67
C HIS A 295 2.22 -5.91 -24.44
N HIS A 296 1.98 -6.55 -23.31
CA HIS A 296 2.56 -7.83 -22.94
C HIS A 296 1.43 -8.81 -22.62
N GLU A 297 1.20 -9.75 -23.54
CA GLU A 297 0.30 -10.88 -23.30
C GLU A 297 1.04 -11.98 -22.54
N ILE A 298 0.60 -12.24 -21.30
CA ILE A 298 1.18 -13.29 -20.45
C ILE A 298 0.31 -14.53 -20.54
N LYS A 299 0.83 -15.56 -21.20
CA LYS A 299 0.17 -16.86 -21.29
C LYS A 299 0.64 -17.75 -20.15
N PHE A 300 -0.29 -18.44 -19.50
CA PHE A 300 0.02 -19.50 -18.56
C PHE A 300 -0.70 -20.80 -18.96
N THR A 301 -0.15 -21.92 -18.53
CA THR A 301 -0.73 -23.25 -18.70
C THR A 301 -1.56 -23.64 -17.48
N ILE A 302 -2.50 -24.57 -17.66
CA ILE A 302 -3.28 -25.11 -16.54
C ILE A 302 -2.35 -25.71 -15.47
N GLN A 303 -1.27 -26.39 -15.88
CA GLN A 303 -0.33 -26.99 -14.95
C GLN A 303 0.39 -25.94 -14.11
N GLU A 304 0.87 -24.84 -14.71
CA GLU A 304 1.47 -23.72 -13.95
C GLU A 304 0.47 -23.09 -12.98
N GLY A 305 -0.80 -22.98 -13.38
CA GLY A 305 -1.87 -22.54 -12.49
C GLY A 305 -2.06 -23.48 -11.29
N LEU A 306 -2.10 -24.79 -11.52
CA LEU A 306 -2.23 -25.81 -10.47
C LEU A 306 -1.03 -25.82 -9.52
N ASP A 307 0.18 -25.73 -10.06
CA ASP A 307 1.43 -25.74 -9.30
C ASP A 307 1.55 -24.49 -8.40
N ALA A 308 0.98 -23.36 -8.83
CA ALA A 308 1.00 -22.10 -8.08
C ALA A 308 -0.02 -22.02 -6.94
N ILE A 309 -1.05 -22.89 -6.89
CA ILE A 309 -2.17 -22.75 -5.93
C ILE A 309 -1.70 -22.65 -4.49
N LYS A 310 -0.71 -23.45 -4.08
CA LYS A 310 -0.20 -23.42 -2.71
C LYS A 310 0.43 -22.07 -2.36
N ASP A 311 1.24 -21.52 -3.26
CA ASP A 311 1.89 -20.22 -3.06
C ASP A 311 0.86 -19.09 -3.11
N VAL A 312 -0.14 -19.19 -3.97
CA VAL A 312 -1.26 -18.24 -4.04
C VAL A 312 -2.03 -18.21 -2.72
N VAL A 313 -2.42 -19.38 -2.19
CA VAL A 313 -3.10 -19.47 -0.87
C VAL A 313 -2.21 -18.92 0.24
N TYR A 314 -0.91 -19.22 0.22
CA TYR A 314 0.03 -18.69 1.20
C TYR A 314 0.13 -17.15 1.16
N ASN A 315 0.18 -16.56 -0.03
CA ASN A 315 0.28 -15.12 -0.20
C ASN A 315 -1.03 -14.39 0.13
N LEU A 316 -2.17 -14.96 -0.26
CA LEU A 316 -3.50 -14.37 -0.02
C LEU A 316 -4.02 -14.57 1.41
N GLU A 317 -3.54 -15.61 2.10
CA GLU A 317 -3.96 -15.93 3.47
C GLU A 317 -5.47 -16.22 3.58
N THR A 318 -6.03 -16.81 2.52
CA THR A 318 -7.45 -17.13 2.41
C THR A 318 -7.67 -18.51 1.79
N TYR A 319 -8.80 -19.11 2.14
CA TYR A 319 -9.31 -20.34 1.53
C TYR A 319 -10.54 -20.08 0.65
N ASP A 320 -10.91 -18.81 0.42
CA ASP A 320 -12.04 -18.47 -0.43
C ASP A 320 -11.81 -18.89 -1.89
N ILE A 321 -12.75 -19.66 -2.42
CA ILE A 321 -12.64 -20.29 -3.74
C ILE A 321 -12.57 -19.22 -4.85
N THR A 322 -13.40 -18.19 -4.77
CA THR A 322 -13.50 -17.16 -5.81
C THR A 322 -12.21 -16.35 -5.86
N THR A 323 -11.70 -15.95 -4.69
CA THR A 323 -10.46 -15.19 -4.55
C THR A 323 -9.27 -15.99 -5.10
N ILE A 324 -9.09 -17.25 -4.69
CA ILE A 324 -7.97 -18.08 -5.18
C ILE A 324 -8.02 -18.26 -6.70
N ARG A 325 -9.22 -18.49 -7.27
CA ARG A 325 -9.41 -18.64 -8.72
C ARG A 325 -8.99 -17.38 -9.48
N ALA A 326 -9.44 -16.21 -9.04
CA ALA A 326 -9.12 -14.93 -9.69
C ALA A 326 -7.66 -14.51 -9.48
N SER A 327 -7.09 -14.79 -8.31
CA SER A 327 -5.74 -14.36 -7.95
C SER A 327 -4.64 -15.25 -8.52
N THR A 328 -4.92 -16.49 -8.92
CA THR A 328 -3.88 -17.38 -9.48
C THR A 328 -3.27 -16.80 -10.79
N PRO A 329 -4.06 -16.36 -11.79
CA PRO A 329 -3.51 -15.65 -12.94
C PRO A 329 -2.83 -14.33 -12.56
N MET A 330 -3.40 -13.56 -11.61
CA MET A 330 -2.79 -12.30 -11.17
C MET A 330 -1.42 -12.50 -10.52
N TYR A 331 -1.25 -13.57 -9.74
CA TYR A 331 0.01 -13.94 -9.11
C TYR A 331 1.08 -14.27 -10.17
N LEU A 332 0.72 -15.08 -11.17
CA LEU A 332 1.60 -15.44 -12.28
C LEU A 332 1.98 -14.21 -13.11
N MET A 333 1.02 -13.32 -13.37
CA MET A 333 1.23 -12.05 -14.06
C MET A 333 2.19 -11.14 -13.29
N ALA A 334 1.99 -10.95 -11.99
CA ALA A 334 2.83 -10.12 -11.13
C ALA A 334 4.30 -10.59 -11.14
N ARG A 335 4.54 -11.91 -11.19
CA ARG A 335 5.88 -12.49 -11.29
C ARG A 335 6.59 -12.08 -12.59
N VAL A 336 5.87 -12.03 -13.71
CA VAL A 336 6.42 -11.59 -15.01
C VAL A 336 6.63 -10.08 -15.02
N ILE A 337 5.66 -9.29 -14.53
CA ILE A 337 5.80 -7.82 -14.42
C ILE A 337 7.05 -7.46 -13.63
N LYS A 338 7.28 -8.13 -12.50
CA LYS A 338 8.46 -7.89 -11.67
C LYS A 338 9.77 -8.28 -12.37
N SER A 339 9.79 -9.36 -13.15
CA SER A 339 11.01 -9.77 -13.89
C SER A 339 11.38 -8.78 -15.00
N MET A 340 10.43 -7.97 -15.46
CA MET A 340 10.65 -6.86 -16.39
C MET A 340 11.10 -5.55 -15.71
N GLY A 341 11.25 -5.54 -14.39
CA GLY A 341 11.72 -4.38 -13.63
C GLY A 341 10.63 -3.37 -13.26
N ILE A 342 9.37 -3.64 -13.59
CA ILE A 342 8.24 -2.80 -13.18
C ILE A 342 7.87 -3.08 -11.73
N LYS A 343 7.72 -2.02 -10.93
CA LYS A 343 7.46 -2.12 -9.48
C LYS A 343 6.05 -1.73 -9.07
N MET A 344 5.36 -0.95 -9.91
CA MET A 344 4.03 -0.44 -9.64
C MET A 344 3.15 -0.66 -10.87
N VAL A 345 1.88 -1.01 -10.64
CA VAL A 345 0.86 -1.07 -11.69
C VAL A 345 -0.45 -0.48 -11.19
N LEU A 346 -1.18 0.18 -12.07
CA LEU A 346 -2.58 0.53 -11.83
C LEU A 346 -3.47 -0.60 -12.35
N SER A 347 -4.58 -0.87 -11.65
CA SER A 347 -5.55 -1.92 -11.99
C SER A 347 -6.94 -1.36 -12.17
#